data_AF-A0A7X3Y3F5-F1
#
_entry.id   AF-A0A7X3Y3F5-F1
#
_cell.length_a   1.000
_cell.length_b   1.000
_cell.length_c   1.000
_cell.angle_alpha   90.00
_cell.angle_beta   90.00
_cell.angle_gamma   90.00
#
_symmetry.space_group_name_H-M   'P 1'
#
loop_
_entity.id
_entity.type
_entity.pdbx_description
1 polymer ?
#
loop_
_entity_poly.entity_id
_entity_poly.type
_entity_poly.pdbx_seq_one_letter_code
_entity_poly.pdbx_strand_id
1 'polypeptide(L)'
;MTQTEAEILMYATTWCPDCARSKRLLDKHNVKYTWINIEEVPEAADTVRHLNNGMQVVPTIVLPGGRVLAEPSDKELSAALGLS
;
A
#
# COMPACT_ATOMS: atom_id res chain seq x y z
N MET A 1 10.08 15.82 -21.04
CA MET A 1 9.08 15.80 -19.96
C MET A 1 8.67 14.35 -19.77
N THR A 2 9.14 13.68 -18.72
CA THR A 2 8.61 12.38 -18.30
C THR A 2 8.84 12.29 -16.80
N GLN A 3 7.95 12.92 -16.03
CA GLN A 3 7.79 12.53 -14.64
C GLN A 3 7.03 11.22 -14.72
N THR A 4 7.73 10.11 -14.54
CA THR A 4 7.10 8.82 -14.25
C THR A 4 6.27 9.09 -13.00
N GLU A 5 4.95 9.18 -13.14
CA GLU A 5 4.04 9.27 -12.00
C GLU A 5 4.33 8.01 -11.16
N ALA A 6 5.13 8.16 -10.11
CA ALA A 6 5.42 7.03 -9.24
C ALA A 6 4.08 6.62 -8.62
N GLU A 7 3.64 5.39 -8.91
CA GLU A 7 2.33 4.88 -8.52
C GLU A 7 2.36 4.41 -7.07
N ILE A 8 1.25 4.58 -6.34
CA ILE A 8 1.08 3.98 -5.02
C ILE A 8 0.84 2.48 -5.20
N LEU A 9 1.63 1.64 -4.55
CA LEU A 9 1.42 0.20 -4.53
C LEU A 9 0.84 -0.21 -3.19
N MET A 10 -0.19 -1.04 -3.19
CA MET A 10 -0.79 -1.58 -1.99
C MET A 10 -0.72 -3.11 -2.04
N TYR A 11 0.22 -3.67 -1.27
CA TYR A 11 0.33 -5.11 -1.04
C TYR A 11 -0.66 -5.51 0.06
N ALA A 12 -1.55 -6.43 -0.27
CA ALA A 12 -2.71 -6.74 0.56
C ALA A 12 -3.17 -8.19 0.39
N THR A 13 -4.14 -8.58 1.20
CA THR A 13 -4.97 -9.78 1.01
C THR A 13 -6.44 -9.40 0.97
N THR A 14 -7.29 -10.27 0.44
CA THR A 14 -8.74 -10.00 0.28
C THR A 14 -9.52 -10.10 1.59
N TRP A 15 -9.00 -10.86 2.55
CA TRP A 15 -9.66 -11.13 3.84
C TRP A 15 -9.18 -10.21 4.97
N CYS A 16 -8.14 -9.40 4.75
CA CYS A 16 -7.60 -8.52 5.79
C CYS A 16 -8.48 -7.26 5.98
N PRO A 17 -9.03 -7.03 7.19
CA PRO A 17 -9.88 -5.87 7.46
C PRO A 17 -9.14 -4.54 7.33
N ASP A 18 -7.85 -4.51 7.68
CA ASP A 18 -7.00 -3.34 7.56
C ASP A 18 -6.70 -3.00 6.10
N CYS A 19 -6.54 -4.02 5.25
CA CYS A 19 -6.45 -3.83 3.81
C CYS A 19 -7.74 -3.23 3.24
N ALA A 20 -8.90 -3.76 3.63
CA ALA A 20 -10.18 -3.18 3.21
C ALA A 20 -10.35 -1.72 3.69
N ARG A 21 -9.85 -1.40 4.90
CA ARG A 21 -9.86 -0.05 5.46
C ARG A 21 -9.01 0.92 4.64
N SER A 22 -7.73 0.61 4.42
CA SER A 22 -6.84 1.46 3.63
C SER A 22 -7.33 1.61 2.20
N LYS A 23 -7.84 0.53 1.58
CA LYS A 23 -8.45 0.57 0.24
C LYS A 23 -9.59 1.57 0.18
N ARG A 24 -10.53 1.51 1.12
CA ARG A 24 -11.68 2.42 1.21
C ARG A 24 -11.25 3.88 1.34
N LEU A 25 -10.20 4.16 2.12
CA LEU A 25 -9.67 5.51 2.25
C LEU A 25 -9.14 6.04 0.91
N LEU A 26 -8.31 5.24 0.22
CA LEU A 26 -7.76 5.60 -1.09
C LEU A 26 -8.88 5.82 -2.12
N ASP A 27 -9.85 4.91 -2.18
CA ASP A 27 -11.02 5.01 -3.06
C ASP A 27 -11.84 6.28 -2.75
N LYS A 28 -12.09 6.58 -1.47
CA LYS A 28 -12.84 7.77 -1.03
C LYS A 28 -12.21 9.08 -1.49
N HIS A 29 -10.88 9.15 -1.49
CA HIS A 29 -10.13 10.32 -1.93
C HIS A 29 -9.74 10.28 -3.42
N ASN A 30 -10.26 9.30 -4.18
CA ASN A 30 -9.98 9.10 -5.59
C ASN A 30 -8.47 9.05 -5.91
N VAL A 31 -7.70 8.47 -4.97
CA VAL A 31 -6.26 8.26 -5.11
C VAL A 31 -6.06 7.04 -5.99
N LYS A 32 -5.22 7.15 -7.02
CA LYS A 32 -4.83 6.01 -7.86
C LYS A 32 -3.81 5.16 -7.12
N TYR A 33 -4.02 3.84 -7.13
CA TYR A 33 -3.10 2.86 -6.58
C TYR A 33 -3.24 1.53 -7.34
N THR A 34 -2.17 0.74 -7.32
CA THR A 34 -2.19 -0.64 -7.76
C THR A 34 -2.38 -1.56 -6.56
N TRP A 35 -3.45 -2.36 -6.60
CA TRP A 35 -3.71 -3.42 -5.62
C TRP A 35 -2.96 -4.69 -6.01
N ILE A 36 -2.13 -5.20 -5.09
CA ILE A 36 -1.34 -6.42 -5.30
C ILE A 36 -1.74 -7.42 -4.23
N ASN A 37 -2.48 -8.47 -4.63
CA ASN A 37 -2.81 -9.56 -3.73
C ASN A 37 -1.59 -10.48 -3.56
N ILE A 38 -1.05 -10.54 -2.34
CA ILE A 38 0.15 -11.35 -2.05
C ILE A 38 -0.11 -12.86 -2.09
N GLU A 39 -1.37 -13.30 -2.06
CA GLU A 39 -1.75 -14.71 -2.19
C GLU A 39 -1.83 -15.17 -3.65
N GLU A 40 -2.01 -14.22 -4.58
CA GLU A 40 -2.16 -14.51 -6.01
C GLU A 40 -0.89 -14.22 -6.81
N VAL A 41 -0.06 -13.29 -6.32
CA VAL A 41 1.20 -12.89 -6.95
C VAL A 41 2.36 -13.52 -6.17
N PRO A 42 3.00 -14.60 -6.66
CA PRO A 42 3.99 -15.35 -5.89
C PRO A 42 5.15 -14.49 -5.36
N GLU A 43 5.62 -13.52 -6.15
CA GLU A 43 6.76 -12.65 -5.80
C GLU A 43 6.37 -11.51 -4.85
N ALA A 44 5.08 -11.24 -4.67
CA ALA A 44 4.62 -10.11 -3.87
C ALA A 44 4.79 -10.37 -2.36
N ALA A 45 4.65 -11.62 -1.91
CA ALA A 45 4.91 -11.99 -0.52
C ALA A 45 6.38 -11.77 -0.15
N ASP A 46 7.32 -12.13 -1.03
CA ASP A 46 8.75 -11.89 -0.83
C ASP A 46 9.08 -10.39 -0.84
N THR A 47 8.42 -9.63 -1.72
CA THR A 47 8.53 -8.17 -1.74
C THR A 47 8.09 -7.57 -0.40
N VAL A 48 6.94 -7.97 0.13
CA VAL A 48 6.47 -7.52 1.46
C VAL A 48 7.46 -7.86 2.55
N ARG A 49 8.02 -9.08 2.55
CA ARG A 49 9.05 -9.47 3.53
C ARG A 49 10.29 -8.60 3.39
N HIS A 50 10.75 -8.33 2.18
CA HIS A 50 11.92 -7.46 1.96
C HIS A 50 11.69 -6.04 2.48
N LEU A 51 10.50 -5.47 2.23
CA LEU A 51 10.14 -4.12 2.68
C LEU A 51 9.97 -4.01 4.20
N ASN A 52 9.67 -5.13 4.88
CA ASN A 52 9.34 -5.16 6.31
C ASN A 52 10.31 -6.04 7.13
N ASN A 53 11.60 -6.02 6.80
CA ASN A 53 12.65 -6.71 7.57
C ASN A 53 12.38 -8.20 7.81
N GLY A 54 11.88 -8.90 6.80
CA GLY A 54 11.56 -10.33 6.82
C GLY A 54 10.12 -10.64 7.23
N MET A 55 9.33 -9.66 7.68
CA MET A 55 7.95 -9.88 8.12
C MET A 55 6.96 -9.77 6.96
N GLN A 56 6.00 -10.69 6.90
CA GLN A 56 4.91 -10.63 5.91
C GLN A 56 3.71 -9.88 6.51
N VAL A 57 3.76 -8.55 6.47
CA VAL A 57 2.77 -7.66 7.08
C VAL A 57 1.90 -7.00 6.00
N VAL A 58 0.58 -6.98 6.19
CA VAL A 58 -0.37 -6.35 5.27
C VAL A 58 -1.43 -5.54 6.03
N PRO A 59 -1.87 -4.37 5.52
CA PRO A 59 -1.45 -3.78 4.25
C PRO A 59 -0.04 -3.18 4.31
N THR A 60 0.77 -3.43 3.29
CA THR A 60 2.03 -2.72 3.05
C THR A 60 1.84 -1.79 1.87
N ILE A 61 1.99 -0.49 2.10
CA ILE A 61 1.75 0.55 1.10
C ILE A 61 3.07 1.22 0.75
N VAL A 62 3.42 1.20 -0.53
CA VAL A 62 4.59 1.90 -1.07
C VAL A 62 4.11 3.16 -1.75
N LEU A 63 4.62 4.30 -1.27
CA LEU A 63 4.31 5.63 -1.77
C LEU A 63 5.26 6.05 -2.90
N PRO A 64 4.89 7.07 -3.68
CA PRO A 64 5.78 7.73 -4.63
C PRO A 64 7.10 8.10 -3.94
N GLY A 65 8.23 7.74 -4.57
CA GLY A 65 9.56 7.98 -3.99
C GLY A 65 10.06 6.90 -3.02
N GLY A 66 9.34 5.78 -2.88
CA GLY A 66 9.84 4.57 -2.20
C GLY A 66 9.63 4.55 -0.68
N ARG A 67 8.90 5.52 -0.12
CA ARG A 67 8.50 5.48 1.29
C ARG A 67 7.50 4.34 1.51
N VAL A 68 7.72 3.53 2.54
CA VAL A 68 6.86 2.39 2.89
C VAL A 68 6.07 2.70 4.15
N LEU A 69 4.80 2.29 4.17
CA LEU A 69 3.93 2.27 5.35
C LEU A 69 3.44 0.84 5.57
N ALA A 70 3.68 0.28 6.76
CA ALA A 70 3.20 -1.03 7.16
C ALA A 70 2.02 -0.86 8.14
N GLU A 71 0.89 -1.50 7.85
CA GLU A 71 -0.36 -1.43 8.64
C GLU A 71 -0.76 0.00 9.05
N PRO A 72 -0.74 1.02 8.15
CA PRO A 72 -1.03 2.38 8.56
C PRO A 72 -2.48 2.54 9.03
N SER A 73 -2.65 3.41 10.01
CA SER A 73 -3.95 4.00 10.34
C SER A 73 -4.42 4.96 9.24
N ASP A 74 -5.72 5.26 9.20
CA ASP A 74 -6.28 6.23 8.25
C ASP A 74 -5.60 7.61 8.40
N LYS A 75 -5.26 8.00 9.64
CA LYS A 75 -4.56 9.26 9.91
C LYS A 75 -3.15 9.28 9.32
N GLU A 76 -2.40 8.19 9.47
CA GLU A 76 -1.03 8.10 8.95
C GLU A 76 -1.03 8.06 7.42
N LEU A 77 -1.94 7.29 6.82
CA LEU A 77 -2.07 7.20 5.38
C LEU A 77 -2.50 8.54 4.77
N SER A 78 -3.52 9.20 5.34
CA SER A 78 -3.94 10.54 4.89
C SER A 78 -2.81 11.57 5.02
N ALA A 79 -2.11 11.61 6.15
CA ALA A 79 -1.00 12.54 6.37
C ALA A 79 0.15 12.30 5.37
N ALA A 80 0.44 11.04 5.06
CA ALA A 80 1.49 10.70 4.10
C ALA A 80 1.13 11.07 2.64
N LEU A 81 -0.17 11.11 2.33
CA LEU A 81 -0.70 11.48 1.02
C LEU A 81 -1.08 12.98 0.92
N GLY A 82 -0.95 13.75 2.00
CA GLY A 82 -1.37 15.15 2.04
C GLY A 82 -2.88 15.34 1.95
N LEU A 83 -3.66 14.35 2.38
CA LEU A 83 -5.13 14.39 2.41
C LEU A 83 -5.60 15.03 3.71
N SER A 84 -6.46 16.05 3.61
CA SER A 84 -7.08 16.78 4.72
C SER A 84 -8.52 16.36 4.98
#